data_AF-A0A915JPQ1-F1
#
_entry.id   AF-A0A915JPQ1-F1
#
_cell.length_a   1.000
_cell.length_b   1.000
_cell.length_c   1.000
_cell.angle_alpha   90.00
_cell.angle_beta   90.00
_cell.angle_gamma   90.00
#
_symmetry.space_group_name_H-M   'P 1'
#
loop_
_entity.id
_entity.type
_entity.pdbx_description
1 polymer ?
#
loop_
_entity_poly.entity_id
_entity_poly.type
_entity_poly.pdbx_seq_one_letter_code
_entity_poly.pdbx_strand_id
1 'polypeptide(L)'
;MRRKLLNYLQLSSRFNAEAVLVELPDDVMHEERAILLEKAGRHYEAISVYTNILHDYKKAENYCLRYYQIEQKSDNRISTEETPNLFLCMLYSYVRPNEKKIGNLVLKNRLPNPRLALKVLQDYASKIDVPQAIELLPDDIKLSDLWISIRNVLRAITRKKDELQLRQSLLLSSLLMVETCKMNAQRTKINMTYDTDCSICKKRIGLSAFVYQTNKTIAHYYCLPSK
;
A
#
# COMPACT_ATOMS: atom_id res chain seq x y z
N MET A 1 -2.58 38.74 4.92
CA MET A 1 -2.73 37.87 6.10
C MET A 1 -3.10 36.43 5.74
N ARG A 2 -4.00 36.20 4.76
CA ARG A 2 -4.46 34.87 4.31
C ARG A 2 -3.35 33.83 4.04
N ARG A 3 -2.28 34.20 3.33
CA ARG A 3 -1.14 33.29 3.07
C ARG A 3 -0.44 32.78 4.34
N LYS A 4 -0.37 33.60 5.40
CA LYS A 4 0.24 33.18 6.68
C LYS A 4 -0.64 32.13 7.37
N LEU A 5 -1.97 32.29 7.31
CA LEU A 5 -2.92 31.31 7.83
C LEU A 5 -2.85 29.99 7.06
N LEU A 6 -2.85 30.03 5.72
CA LEU A 6 -2.70 28.82 4.90
C LEU A 6 -1.41 28.06 5.22
N ASN A 7 -0.28 28.78 5.31
CA ASN A 7 0.99 28.16 5.69
C ASN A 7 0.92 27.54 7.10
N TYR A 8 0.27 28.21 8.05
CA TYR A 8 0.10 27.69 9.40
C TYR A 8 -0.76 26.42 9.42
N LEU A 9 -1.91 26.42 8.73
CA LEU A 9 -2.82 25.27 8.66
C LEU A 9 -2.20 24.05 7.95
N GLN A 10 -1.35 24.28 6.95
CA GLN A 10 -0.64 23.22 6.25
C GLN A 10 0.46 22.59 7.12
N LEU A 11 1.29 23.43 7.75
CA LEU A 11 2.49 23.00 8.47
C LEU A 11 2.20 22.55 9.91
N SER A 12 1.28 23.20 10.59
CA SER A 12 0.93 22.89 11.97
C SER A 12 -0.13 21.78 12.03
N SER A 13 -0.03 20.92 13.02
CA SER A 13 -1.07 19.99 13.46
C SER A 13 -1.52 20.27 14.90
N ARG A 14 -1.05 21.38 15.51
CA ARG A 14 -1.28 21.73 16.92
C ARG A 14 -2.54 22.59 17.09
N PHE A 15 -3.66 22.14 16.55
CA PHE A 15 -4.95 22.80 16.72
C PHE A 15 -6.09 21.77 16.54
N ASN A 16 -7.26 22.06 17.10
CA ASN A 16 -8.44 21.23 16.89
C ASN A 16 -9.12 21.65 15.58
N ALA A 17 -8.98 20.83 14.52
CA ALA A 17 -9.51 21.14 13.20
C ALA A 17 -11.05 21.30 13.20
N GLU A 18 -11.77 20.46 13.95
CA GLU A 18 -13.23 20.54 14.05
C GLU A 18 -13.69 21.83 14.74
N ALA A 19 -13.01 22.24 15.81
CA ALA A 19 -13.33 23.50 16.50
C ALA A 19 -13.14 24.71 15.57
N VAL A 20 -12.07 24.72 14.78
CA VAL A 20 -11.81 25.82 13.83
C VAL A 20 -12.79 25.79 12.65
N LEU A 21 -13.28 24.62 12.23
CA LEU A 21 -14.28 24.49 11.17
C LEU A 21 -15.62 25.12 11.56
N VAL A 22 -16.02 25.03 12.84
CA VAL A 22 -17.27 25.65 13.34
C VAL A 22 -17.19 27.18 13.33
N GLU A 23 -16.03 27.74 13.65
CA GLU A 23 -15.81 29.19 13.69
C GLU A 23 -15.63 29.81 12.30
N LEU A 24 -15.28 28.99 11.30
CA LEU A 24 -15.03 29.48 9.95
C LEU A 24 -16.37 29.74 9.24
N PRO A 25 -16.59 30.93 8.64
CA PRO A 25 -17.79 31.17 7.87
C PRO A 25 -17.93 30.16 6.72
N ASP A 26 -19.16 29.76 6.40
CA ASP A 26 -19.44 28.77 5.36
C ASP A 26 -19.19 29.32 3.95
N ASP A 27 -19.38 30.63 3.77
CA ASP A 27 -19.45 31.28 2.45
C ASP A 27 -18.10 31.78 1.94
N VAL A 28 -17.08 31.79 2.81
CA VAL A 28 -15.74 32.31 2.51
C VAL A 28 -14.66 31.33 2.99
N MET A 29 -13.45 31.46 2.45
CA MET A 29 -12.27 30.69 2.91
C MET A 29 -12.33 29.17 2.63
N HIS A 30 -12.81 28.80 1.44
CA HIS A 30 -12.95 27.39 1.04
C HIS A 30 -11.62 26.62 0.97
N GLU A 31 -10.50 27.28 0.66
CA GLU A 31 -9.19 26.62 0.64
C GLU A 31 -8.71 26.25 2.05
N GLU A 32 -8.85 27.17 3.00
CA GLU A 32 -8.60 26.93 4.41
C GLU A 32 -9.52 25.84 4.96
N ARG A 33 -10.81 25.88 4.61
CA ARG A 33 -11.80 24.86 4.96
C ARG A 33 -11.41 23.48 4.44
N ALA A 34 -10.97 23.38 3.17
CA ALA A 34 -10.53 22.11 2.60
C ALA A 34 -9.37 21.51 3.39
N ILE A 35 -8.36 22.33 3.72
CA ILE A 35 -7.20 21.88 4.52
C ILE A 35 -7.63 21.45 5.93
N LEU A 36 -8.55 22.17 6.57
CA LEU A 36 -9.08 21.79 7.88
C LEU A 36 -9.84 20.45 7.82
N LEU A 37 -10.68 20.24 6.78
CA LEU A 37 -11.37 18.96 6.54
C LEU A 37 -10.38 17.83 6.27
N GLU A 38 -9.27 18.09 5.56
CA GLU A 38 -8.19 17.10 5.39
C GLU A 38 -7.61 16.66 6.73
N LYS A 39 -7.37 17.61 7.65
CA LYS A 39 -6.78 17.36 8.97
C LYS A 39 -7.77 16.72 9.95
N ALA A 40 -9.06 16.98 9.77
CA ALA A 40 -10.14 16.40 10.56
C ALA A 40 -10.51 14.96 10.13
N GLY A 41 -9.97 14.45 9.02
CA GLY A 41 -10.32 13.13 8.48
C GLY A 41 -11.63 13.11 7.69
N ARG A 42 -12.23 14.27 7.41
CA ARG A 42 -13.46 14.40 6.61
C ARG A 42 -13.11 14.42 5.12
N HIS A 43 -12.56 13.30 4.64
CA HIS A 43 -11.95 13.16 3.32
C HIS A 43 -12.88 13.52 2.16
N TYR A 44 -14.10 12.97 2.16
CA TYR A 44 -15.06 13.22 1.09
C TYR A 44 -15.41 14.71 0.97
N GLU A 45 -15.60 15.38 2.12
CA GLU A 45 -15.93 16.80 2.16
C GLU A 45 -14.77 17.66 1.66
N ALA A 46 -13.54 17.35 2.10
CA ALA A 46 -12.33 18.03 1.60
C ALA A 46 -12.22 17.92 0.07
N ILE A 47 -12.38 16.70 -0.47
CA ILE A 47 -12.33 16.43 -1.91
C ILE A 47 -13.45 17.20 -2.63
N SER A 48 -14.66 17.18 -2.09
CA SER A 48 -15.80 17.87 -2.69
C SER A 48 -15.62 19.40 -2.69
N VAL A 49 -14.98 19.98 -1.67
CA VAL A 49 -14.58 21.39 -1.70
C VAL A 49 -13.59 21.65 -2.84
N TYR A 50 -12.56 20.81 -3.01
CA TYR A 50 -11.59 20.98 -4.10
C TYR A 50 -12.21 20.84 -5.49
N THR A 51 -13.10 19.86 -5.69
CA THR A 51 -13.65 19.54 -7.02
C THR A 51 -14.85 20.42 -7.38
N ASN A 52 -15.80 20.61 -6.44
CA ASN A 52 -17.09 21.24 -6.70
C ASN A 52 -17.15 22.72 -6.32
N ILE A 53 -16.23 23.23 -5.48
CA ILE A 53 -16.20 24.65 -5.09
C ILE A 53 -15.01 25.37 -5.69
N LEU A 54 -13.80 24.86 -5.44
CA LEU A 54 -12.55 25.49 -5.89
C LEU A 54 -12.20 25.16 -7.35
N HIS A 55 -12.77 24.07 -7.89
CA HIS A 55 -12.42 23.51 -9.20
C HIS A 55 -10.90 23.26 -9.37
N ASP A 56 -10.20 23.00 -8.26
CA ASP A 56 -8.77 22.69 -8.23
C ASP A 56 -8.57 21.17 -8.17
N TYR A 57 -8.79 20.54 -9.33
CA TYR A 57 -8.69 19.08 -9.47
C TYR A 57 -7.30 18.55 -9.14
N LYS A 58 -6.24 19.35 -9.36
CA LYS A 58 -4.86 18.98 -9.04
C LYS A 58 -4.64 18.89 -7.54
N LYS A 59 -5.22 19.79 -6.73
CA LYS A 59 -5.16 19.69 -5.26
C LYS A 59 -5.89 18.46 -4.75
N ALA A 60 -7.08 18.16 -5.29
CA ALA A 60 -7.81 16.93 -4.95
C ALA A 60 -6.97 15.68 -5.24
N GLU A 61 -6.38 15.61 -6.43
CA GLU A 61 -5.52 14.51 -6.86
C GLU A 61 -4.28 14.35 -5.96
N ASN A 62 -3.58 15.45 -5.68
CA ASN A 62 -2.43 15.47 -4.78
C ASN A 62 -2.80 15.04 -3.35
N TYR A 63 -4.01 15.37 -2.88
CA TYR A 63 -4.49 14.92 -1.58
C TYR A 63 -4.70 13.40 -1.56
N CYS A 64 -5.41 12.84 -2.54
CA CYS A 64 -5.60 11.39 -2.69
C CYS A 64 -4.27 10.63 -2.76
N LEU A 65 -3.30 11.14 -3.55
CA LEU A 65 -1.97 10.54 -3.69
C LEU A 65 -1.16 10.57 -2.40
N ARG A 66 -1.15 11.71 -1.68
CA ARG A 66 -0.44 11.84 -0.40
C ARG A 66 -0.98 10.86 0.63
N TYR A 67 -2.30 10.75 0.74
CA TYR A 67 -2.95 9.83 1.67
C TYR A 67 -2.65 8.37 1.33
N TYR A 68 -2.79 7.99 0.06
CA TYR A 68 -2.46 6.64 -0.41
C TYR A 68 -1.00 6.24 -0.12
N GLN A 69 -0.05 7.16 -0.28
CA GLN A 69 1.36 6.91 0.06
C GLN A 69 1.60 6.72 1.55
N ILE A 70 0.85 7.44 2.40
CA ILE A 70 0.94 7.30 3.85
C ILE A 70 0.39 5.92 4.26
N GLU A 71 -0.76 5.52 3.74
CA GLU A 71 -1.36 4.21 3.99
C GLU A 71 -0.45 3.05 3.56
N GLN A 72 0.26 3.19 2.44
CA GLN A 72 1.20 2.16 2.00
C GLN A 72 2.40 1.98 2.95
N LYS A 73 2.81 3.03 3.67
CA LYS A 73 3.99 3.03 4.56
C LYS A 73 3.66 2.59 5.98
N SER A 74 2.41 2.71 6.42
CA SER A 74 1.99 2.11 7.68
C SER A 74 2.01 0.59 7.55
N ASP A 75 2.95 -0.08 8.22
CA ASP A 75 3.04 -1.56 8.31
C ASP A 75 1.78 -2.21 8.92
N ASN A 76 0.84 -1.41 9.42
CA ASN A 76 -0.44 -1.84 9.95
C ASN A 76 -1.45 -2.14 8.82
N ARG A 77 -1.07 -3.05 7.91
CA ARG A 77 -1.96 -3.61 6.87
C ARG A 77 -2.97 -4.59 7.46
N ILE A 78 -3.63 -4.22 8.56
CA ILE A 78 -4.96 -4.76 8.80
C ILE A 78 -5.82 -3.98 7.82
N SER A 79 -6.04 -4.57 6.64
CA SER A 79 -7.10 -4.19 5.73
C SER A 79 -8.43 -4.35 6.47
N THR A 80 -8.70 -3.39 7.35
CA THR A 80 -10.03 -3.14 7.87
C THR A 80 -10.80 -2.48 6.74
N GLU A 81 -12.00 -2.94 6.50
CA GLU A 81 -12.94 -2.48 5.47
C GLU A 81 -13.33 -0.99 5.64
N GLU A 82 -12.73 -0.29 6.61
CA GLU A 82 -13.09 1.05 7.08
C GLU A 82 -12.18 2.17 6.56
N THR A 83 -11.01 1.89 5.97
CA THR A 83 -10.18 2.96 5.39
C THR A 83 -10.84 3.50 4.12
N PRO A 84 -11.25 4.78 4.08
CA PRO A 84 -11.98 5.32 2.94
C PRO A 84 -11.09 5.37 1.70
N ASN A 85 -11.53 4.75 0.60
CA ASN A 85 -10.84 4.91 -0.67
C ASN A 85 -11.06 6.34 -1.20
N LEU A 86 -10.06 7.21 -1.05
CA LEU A 86 -10.15 8.61 -1.48
C LEU A 86 -10.34 8.77 -3.00
N PHE A 87 -9.83 7.85 -3.81
CA PHE A 87 -10.08 7.88 -5.26
C PHE A 87 -11.55 7.58 -5.59
N LEU A 88 -12.18 6.69 -4.82
CA LEU A 88 -13.62 6.46 -4.91
C LEU A 88 -14.42 7.69 -4.46
N CYS A 89 -14.00 8.37 -3.38
CA CYS A 89 -14.60 9.63 -2.95
C CYS A 89 -14.52 10.70 -4.04
N MET A 90 -13.37 10.80 -4.72
CA MET A 90 -13.17 11.72 -5.85
C MET A 90 -14.07 11.36 -7.03
N LEU A 91 -14.15 10.09 -7.40
CA LEU A 91 -15.07 9.61 -8.44
C LEU A 91 -16.52 9.95 -8.09
N TYR A 92 -16.96 9.63 -6.87
CA TYR A 92 -18.30 9.94 -6.37
C TYR A 92 -18.57 11.46 -6.41
N SER A 93 -17.60 12.30 -6.03
CA SER A 93 -17.75 13.77 -6.08
C SER A 93 -18.00 14.31 -7.49
N TYR A 94 -17.47 13.64 -8.53
CA TYR A 94 -17.69 14.02 -9.93
C TYR A 94 -19.01 13.49 -10.48
N VAL A 95 -19.44 12.31 -10.05
CA VAL A 95 -20.68 11.69 -10.54
C VAL A 95 -21.91 12.29 -9.86
N ARG A 96 -21.85 12.48 -8.55
CA ARG A 96 -22.98 12.90 -7.69
C ARG A 96 -22.60 14.12 -6.84
N PRO A 97 -22.34 15.29 -7.46
CA PRO A 97 -21.80 16.46 -6.75
C PRO A 97 -22.78 17.11 -5.76
N ASN A 98 -24.09 16.82 -5.83
CA ASN A 98 -25.11 17.44 -4.96
C ASN A 98 -25.70 16.48 -3.92
N GLU A 99 -25.30 15.20 -3.88
CA GLU A 99 -25.95 14.21 -2.99
C GLU A 99 -25.62 14.40 -1.51
N LYS A 100 -24.43 14.94 -1.20
CA LYS A 100 -23.95 15.09 0.17
C LYS A 100 -23.72 16.56 0.51
N LYS A 101 -24.07 16.92 1.74
CA LYS A 101 -23.77 18.24 2.33
C LYS A 101 -22.30 18.31 2.75
N ILE A 102 -21.73 19.50 2.69
CA ILE A 102 -20.38 19.80 3.21
C ILE A 102 -20.55 20.72 4.41
N GLY A 103 -20.64 20.17 5.62
CA GLY A 103 -21.12 20.92 6.79
C GLY A 103 -22.49 21.55 6.52
N ASN A 104 -22.60 22.87 6.66
CA ASN A 104 -23.82 23.62 6.33
C ASN A 104 -23.91 24.04 4.86
N LEU A 105 -22.82 23.91 4.08
CA LEU A 105 -22.84 24.25 2.66
C LEU A 105 -23.66 23.21 1.90
N VAL A 106 -24.78 23.67 1.33
CA VAL A 106 -25.53 22.91 0.33
C VAL A 106 -24.95 23.24 -1.03
N LEU A 107 -24.29 22.27 -1.65
CA LEU A 107 -23.90 22.36 -3.06
C LEU A 107 -25.17 22.33 -3.92
N LYS A 108 -25.70 23.51 -4.25
CA LYS A 108 -26.83 23.64 -5.18
C LYS A 108 -26.29 23.80 -6.60
N ASN A 109 -26.97 23.16 -7.55
CA ASN A 109 -26.75 23.32 -9.00
C ASN A 109 -25.35 22.93 -9.52
N ARG A 110 -24.63 22.00 -8.88
CA ARG A 110 -23.41 21.44 -9.47
C ARG A 110 -23.75 20.37 -10.49
N LEU A 111 -23.05 20.41 -11.61
CA LEU A 111 -23.28 19.49 -12.71
C LEU A 111 -22.35 18.27 -12.58
N PRO A 112 -22.87 17.05 -12.75
CA PRO A 112 -22.04 15.86 -12.89
C PRO A 112 -20.99 16.04 -13.98
N ASN A 113 -19.78 15.53 -13.74
CA ASN A 113 -18.68 15.54 -14.70
C ASN A 113 -18.17 14.11 -14.94
N PRO A 114 -18.90 13.32 -15.76
CA PRO A 114 -18.55 11.93 -16.03
C PRO A 114 -17.18 11.80 -16.71
N ARG A 115 -16.73 12.82 -17.46
CA ARG A 115 -15.40 12.81 -18.10
C ARG A 115 -14.27 12.78 -17.08
N LEU A 116 -14.36 13.59 -16.01
CA LEU A 116 -13.37 13.56 -14.94
C LEU A 116 -13.47 12.26 -14.13
N ALA A 117 -14.67 11.75 -13.88
CA ALA A 117 -14.88 10.45 -13.23
C ALA A 117 -14.20 9.30 -14.01
N LEU A 118 -14.38 9.26 -15.34
CA LEU A 118 -13.73 8.28 -16.21
C LEU A 118 -12.20 8.42 -16.20
N LYS A 119 -11.69 9.64 -16.13
CA LYS A 119 -10.25 9.89 -16.00
C LYS A 119 -9.68 9.32 -14.69
N VAL A 120 -10.42 9.43 -13.57
CA VAL A 120 -10.03 8.78 -12.30
C VAL A 120 -9.88 7.28 -12.47
N LEU A 121 -10.85 6.62 -13.11
CA LEU A 121 -10.77 5.19 -13.41
C LEU A 121 -9.58 4.86 -14.31
N GLN A 122 -9.33 5.68 -15.33
CA GLN A 122 -8.26 5.48 -16.29
C GLN A 122 -6.87 5.55 -15.65
N ASP A 123 -6.65 6.53 -14.78
CA ASP A 123 -5.33 6.86 -14.21
C ASP A 123 -5.07 6.11 -12.89
N TYR A 124 -6.13 5.76 -12.15
CA TYR A 124 -6.05 5.18 -10.80
C TYR A 124 -6.71 3.81 -10.66
N ALA A 125 -6.93 3.09 -11.77
CA ALA A 125 -7.45 1.71 -11.79
C ALA A 125 -6.77 0.75 -10.81
N SER A 126 -5.45 0.87 -10.58
CA SER A 126 -4.71 0.00 -9.67
C SER A 126 -4.87 0.35 -8.18
N LYS A 127 -5.50 1.49 -7.88
CA LYS A 127 -5.63 2.07 -6.53
C LYS A 127 -7.09 2.21 -6.08
N ILE A 128 -8.05 1.95 -6.95
CA ILE A 128 -9.48 2.05 -6.69
C ILE A 128 -10.11 0.67 -6.53
N ASP A 129 -11.15 0.56 -5.71
CA ASP A 129 -12.06 -0.57 -5.72
C ASP A 129 -12.89 -0.50 -7.01
N VAL A 130 -12.52 -1.34 -7.99
CA VAL A 130 -13.11 -1.34 -9.33
C VAL A 130 -14.60 -1.71 -9.30
N PRO A 131 -15.04 -2.81 -8.64
CA PRO A 131 -16.46 -3.10 -8.47
C PRO A 131 -17.29 -1.92 -7.95
N GLN A 132 -16.88 -1.34 -6.81
CA GLN A 132 -17.59 -0.19 -6.25
C GLN A 132 -17.59 1.02 -7.19
N ALA A 133 -16.46 1.26 -7.87
CA ALA A 133 -16.37 2.37 -8.81
C ALA A 133 -17.27 2.21 -10.04
N ILE A 134 -17.51 0.97 -10.49
CA ILE A 134 -18.43 0.68 -11.60
C ILE A 134 -19.88 0.90 -11.17
N GLU A 135 -20.26 0.46 -9.96
CA GLU A 135 -21.61 0.69 -9.41
C GLU A 135 -21.96 2.18 -9.26
N LEU A 136 -20.94 3.02 -9.06
CA LEU A 136 -21.14 4.46 -8.94
C LEU A 136 -21.37 5.16 -10.28
N LEU A 137 -21.03 4.54 -11.41
CA LEU A 137 -21.17 5.17 -12.72
C LEU A 137 -22.65 5.34 -13.11
N PRO A 138 -23.03 6.45 -13.76
CA PRO A 138 -24.35 6.60 -14.35
C PRO A 138 -24.65 5.56 -15.44
N ASP A 139 -25.88 5.06 -15.46
CA ASP A 139 -26.36 4.06 -16.43
C ASP A 139 -26.42 4.57 -17.88
N ASP A 140 -26.42 5.89 -18.07
CA ASP A 140 -26.49 6.56 -19.38
C ASP A 140 -25.12 6.76 -20.04
N ILE A 141 -24.02 6.31 -19.41
CA ILE A 141 -22.69 6.39 -20.01
C ILE A 141 -22.59 5.45 -21.21
N LYS A 142 -22.15 6.01 -22.35
CA LYS A 142 -21.86 5.22 -23.55
C LYS A 142 -20.68 4.29 -23.30
N LEU A 143 -20.85 3.02 -23.68
CA LEU A 143 -19.80 2.01 -23.57
C LEU A 143 -18.50 2.40 -24.32
N SER A 144 -18.63 3.18 -25.41
CA SER A 144 -17.47 3.73 -26.15
C SER A 144 -16.56 4.59 -25.27
N ASP A 145 -17.15 5.36 -24.35
CA ASP A 145 -16.43 6.28 -23.49
C ASP A 145 -15.76 5.54 -22.32
N LEU A 146 -16.32 4.39 -21.93
CA LEU A 146 -15.78 3.49 -20.91
C LEU A 146 -14.64 2.60 -21.41
N TRP A 147 -14.57 2.32 -22.71
CA TRP A 147 -13.66 1.32 -23.26
C TRP A 147 -12.20 1.53 -22.85
N ILE A 148 -11.72 2.79 -22.87
CA ILE A 148 -10.34 3.12 -22.48
C ILE A 148 -10.11 2.82 -21.00
N SER A 149 -11.04 3.23 -20.14
CA SER A 149 -11.00 3.00 -18.69
C SER A 149 -11.06 1.51 -18.36
N ILE A 150 -11.99 0.77 -18.94
CA ILE A 150 -12.13 -0.70 -18.77
C ILE A 150 -10.85 -1.40 -19.20
N ARG A 151 -10.29 -1.05 -20.36
CA ARG A 151 -9.03 -1.64 -20.84
C ARG A 151 -7.88 -1.40 -19.86
N ASN A 152 -7.79 -0.20 -19.27
CA ASN A 152 -6.76 0.10 -18.28
C ASN A 152 -6.97 -0.67 -16.96
N VAL A 153 -8.22 -0.80 -16.53
CA VAL A 153 -8.63 -1.62 -15.39
C VAL A 153 -8.24 -3.08 -15.59
N LEU A 154 -8.62 -3.70 -16.71
CA LEU A 154 -8.27 -5.08 -17.04
C LEU A 154 -6.74 -5.26 -17.05
N ARG A 155 -6.00 -4.35 -17.70
CA ARG A 155 -4.53 -4.38 -17.69
C ARG A 155 -3.95 -4.25 -16.28
N ALA A 156 -4.53 -3.43 -15.41
CA ALA A 156 -4.06 -3.29 -14.03
C ALA A 156 -4.29 -4.57 -13.22
N ILE A 157 -5.47 -5.20 -13.37
CA ILE A 157 -5.80 -6.48 -12.73
C ILE A 157 -4.85 -7.58 -13.23
N THR A 158 -4.66 -7.72 -14.54
CA THR A 158 -3.75 -8.71 -15.13
C THR A 158 -2.31 -8.51 -14.65
N ARG A 159 -1.79 -7.27 -14.70
CA ARG A 159 -0.43 -6.98 -14.19
C ARG A 159 -0.26 -7.34 -12.73
N LYS A 160 -1.24 -7.01 -11.87
CA LYS A 160 -1.20 -7.35 -10.44
C LYS A 160 -1.20 -8.86 -10.22
N LYS A 161 -2.00 -9.60 -11.00
CA LYS A 161 -2.00 -11.07 -10.98
C LYS A 161 -0.63 -11.62 -11.39
N ASP A 162 -0.09 -11.16 -12.51
CA ASP A 162 1.19 -11.64 -13.04
C ASP A 162 2.34 -11.35 -12.06
N GLU A 163 2.36 -10.16 -11.46
CA GLU A 163 3.33 -9.78 -10.42
C GLU A 163 3.25 -10.72 -9.20
N LEU A 164 2.05 -10.99 -8.70
CA LEU A 164 1.85 -11.89 -7.56
C LEU A 164 2.26 -13.33 -7.89
N GLN A 165 1.94 -13.81 -9.09
CA GLN A 165 2.34 -15.15 -9.55
C GLN A 165 3.86 -15.28 -9.68
N LEU A 166 4.53 -14.26 -10.23
CA LEU A 166 5.99 -14.23 -10.32
C LEU A 166 6.61 -14.22 -8.92
N ARG A 167 6.13 -13.36 -8.03
CA ARG A 167 6.60 -13.28 -6.64
C ARG A 167 6.42 -14.60 -5.90
N GLN A 168 5.25 -15.24 -6.04
CA GLN A 168 4.97 -16.55 -5.46
C GLN A 168 5.96 -17.60 -5.99
N SER A 169 6.19 -17.63 -7.30
CA SER A 169 7.11 -18.58 -7.94
C SER A 169 8.55 -18.40 -7.44
N LEU A 170 9.02 -17.16 -7.30
CA LEU A 170 10.36 -16.85 -6.77
C LEU A 170 10.52 -17.25 -5.30
N LEU A 171 9.52 -16.96 -4.47
CA LEU A 171 9.52 -17.34 -3.06
C LEU A 171 9.50 -18.86 -2.88
N LEU A 172 8.65 -19.55 -3.64
CA LEU A 172 8.57 -21.01 -3.62
C LEU A 172 9.88 -21.65 -4.07
N SER A 173 10.48 -21.16 -5.17
CA SER A 173 11.78 -21.65 -5.64
C SER A 173 12.87 -21.46 -4.58
N SER A 174 12.92 -20.29 -3.93
CA SER A 174 13.88 -20.01 -2.86
C SER A 174 13.69 -20.94 -1.65
N LEU A 175 12.43 -21.18 -1.25
CA LEU A 175 12.09 -22.11 -0.18
C LEU A 175 12.58 -23.53 -0.51
N LEU A 176 12.25 -24.03 -1.71
CA LEU A 176 12.66 -25.37 -2.17
C LEU A 176 14.19 -25.53 -2.21
N MET A 177 14.92 -24.49 -2.62
CA MET A 177 16.39 -24.50 -2.57
C MET A 177 16.91 -24.64 -1.15
N VAL A 178 16.37 -23.85 -0.21
CA VAL A 178 16.77 -23.90 1.20
C VAL A 178 16.44 -25.25 1.82
N GLU A 179 15.25 -25.80 1.54
CA GLU A 179 14.86 -27.14 1.98
C GLU A 179 15.78 -28.22 1.43
N THR A 180 16.14 -28.14 0.15
CA THR A 180 17.09 -29.07 -0.50
C THR A 180 18.48 -28.97 0.14
N CYS A 181 19.00 -27.77 0.39
CA CYS A 181 20.28 -27.57 1.09
C CYS A 181 20.24 -28.15 2.51
N LYS A 182 19.13 -27.92 3.24
CA LYS A 182 18.92 -28.50 4.58
C LYS A 182 18.89 -30.02 4.54
N MET A 183 18.13 -30.62 3.62
CA MET A 183 18.09 -32.07 3.44
C MET A 183 19.48 -32.64 3.13
N ASN A 184 20.25 -31.99 2.26
CA ASN A 184 21.62 -32.42 1.92
C ASN A 184 22.58 -32.32 3.11
N ALA A 185 22.50 -31.24 3.90
CA ALA A 185 23.28 -31.10 5.13
C ALA A 185 22.91 -32.19 6.15
N GLN A 186 21.62 -32.43 6.37
CA GLN A 186 21.11 -33.46 7.29
C GLN A 186 21.33 -34.90 6.80
N ARG A 187 21.54 -35.10 5.49
CA ARG A 187 21.84 -36.42 4.91
C ARG A 187 23.21 -36.94 5.32
N THR A 188 24.14 -36.06 5.71
CA THR A 188 25.46 -36.49 6.19
C THR A 188 25.34 -37.21 7.53
N LYS A 189 25.31 -38.55 7.47
CA LYS A 189 25.36 -39.41 8.64
C LYS A 189 26.80 -39.88 8.83
N ILE A 190 27.34 -39.63 10.00
CA ILE A 190 28.67 -40.09 10.40
C ILE A 190 28.46 -41.32 11.28
N ASN A 191 28.80 -42.51 10.78
CA ASN A 191 28.78 -43.72 11.58
C ASN A 191 30.05 -43.76 12.43
N MET A 192 29.93 -43.50 13.74
CA MET A 192 31.03 -43.69 14.68
C MET A 192 30.85 -45.01 15.41
N THR A 193 31.86 -45.88 15.31
CA THR A 193 31.99 -47.11 16.09
C THR A 193 33.07 -46.94 17.16
N TYR A 194 33.14 -47.82 18.15
CA TYR A 194 34.15 -47.77 19.23
C TYR A 194 35.60 -47.84 18.72
N ASP A 195 35.81 -48.32 17.49
CA ASP A 195 37.12 -48.44 16.83
C ASP A 195 37.44 -47.29 15.86
N THR A 196 36.70 -46.18 15.91
CA THR A 196 37.04 -45.02 15.07
C THR A 196 38.30 -44.30 15.56
N ASP A 197 39.33 -44.29 14.72
CA ASP A 197 40.63 -43.64 14.98
C ASP A 197 40.74 -42.27 14.30
N CYS A 198 41.49 -41.37 14.94
CA CYS A 198 41.80 -40.07 14.38
C CYS A 198 42.72 -40.18 13.16
N SER A 199 42.39 -39.48 12.08
CA SER A 199 43.18 -39.46 10.84
C SER A 199 44.60 -38.90 11.01
N ILE A 200 44.83 -38.04 12.01
CA ILE A 200 46.09 -37.32 12.30
C ILE A 200 46.96 -38.11 13.28
N CYS A 201 46.48 -38.33 14.52
CA CYS A 201 47.27 -38.96 15.58
C CYS A 201 47.13 -40.49 15.67
N LYS A 202 46.23 -41.09 14.89
CA LYS A 202 45.91 -42.54 14.87
C LYS A 202 45.45 -43.14 16.20
N LYS A 203 45.08 -42.31 17.19
CA LYS A 203 44.45 -42.76 18.44
C LYS A 203 42.93 -42.78 18.31
N ARG A 204 42.27 -43.65 19.08
CA ARG A 204 40.80 -43.76 19.17
C ARG A 204 40.15 -42.42 19.56
N ILE A 205 39.01 -42.10 18.93
CA ILE A 205 38.21 -40.91 19.23
C ILE A 205 37.51 -41.04 20.59
N GLY A 206 36.81 -42.15 20.82
CA GLY A 206 36.10 -42.42 22.08
C GLY A 206 35.09 -41.31 22.43
N LEU A 207 35.21 -40.75 23.64
CA LEU A 207 34.39 -39.63 24.13
C LEU A 207 34.97 -38.24 23.81
N SER A 208 36.08 -38.18 23.09
CA SER A 208 36.76 -36.91 22.80
C SER A 208 36.01 -36.11 21.74
N ALA A 209 36.06 -34.77 21.83
CA ALA A 209 35.55 -33.89 20.79
C ALA A 209 36.25 -34.17 19.45
N PHE A 210 35.47 -34.27 18.37
CA PHE A 210 35.94 -34.63 17.04
C PHE A 210 35.44 -33.65 15.99
N VAL A 211 36.10 -33.64 14.83
CA VAL A 211 35.74 -32.87 13.66
C VAL A 211 35.68 -33.79 12.46
N TYR A 212 34.62 -33.65 11.67
CA TYR A 212 34.47 -34.32 10.40
C TYR A 212 34.97 -33.41 9.28
N GLN A 213 36.04 -33.84 8.62
CA GLN A 213 36.72 -33.07 7.58
C GLN A 213 36.04 -33.23 6.21
N THR A 214 36.28 -32.28 5.31
CA THR A 214 35.75 -32.29 3.93
C THR A 214 36.18 -33.51 3.11
N ASN A 215 37.32 -34.13 3.45
CA ASN A 215 37.81 -35.38 2.89
C ASN A 215 37.13 -36.65 3.45
N LYS A 216 36.05 -36.51 4.23
CA LYS A 216 35.30 -37.59 4.90
C LYS A 216 36.10 -38.36 5.96
N THR A 217 37.15 -37.76 6.52
CA THR A 217 37.90 -38.34 7.64
C THR A 217 37.53 -37.69 8.97
N ILE A 218 37.69 -38.43 10.06
CA ILE A 218 37.43 -37.96 11.43
C ILE A 218 38.77 -37.67 12.10
N ALA A 219 38.89 -36.51 12.75
CA ALA A 219 40.04 -36.16 13.56
C ALA A 219 39.60 -35.62 14.92
N HIS A 220 40.45 -35.74 15.95
CA HIS A 220 40.23 -35.02 17.20
C HIS A 220 40.24 -33.52 16.95
N TYR A 221 39.40 -32.78 17.68
CA TYR A 221 39.36 -31.32 17.60
C TYR A 221 40.73 -30.68 17.88
N TYR A 222 41.47 -31.20 18.87
CA TYR A 222 42.80 -30.71 19.23
C TYR A 222 43.93 -31.13 18.28
N CYS A 223 43.68 -32.08 17.37
CA CYS A 223 44.65 -32.48 16.36
C CYS A 223 44.64 -31.54 15.14
N LEU A 224 43.62 -30.68 15.03
CA LEU A 224 43.57 -29.69 13.96
C LEU A 224 44.57 -28.55 14.25
N PRO A 225 45.33 -28.11 13.24
CA PRO A 225 46.13 -26.90 13.38
C PRO A 225 45.19 -25.74 13.70
N SER A 226 45.50 -25.02 14.78
CA SER A 226 44.84 -23.75 15.10
C SER A 226 45.04 -22.78 13.94
N LYS A 227 43.94 -22.36 13.33
CA LYS A 227 43.94 -21.23 12.39
C LYS A 227 44.34 -19.95 13.10
#